data_AF-A0A938VBV8-F1
#
_entry.id   AF-A0A938VBV8-F1
#
_cell.length_a   1.000
_cell.length_b   1.000
_cell.length_c   1.000
_cell.angle_alpha   90.00
_cell.angle_beta   90.00
_cell.angle_gamma   90.00
#
_symmetry.space_group_name_H-M   'P 1'
#
loop_
_entity.id
_entity.type
_entity.pdbx_description
1 polymer ?
#
loop_
_entity_poly.entity_id
_entity_poly.type
_entity_poly.pdbx_seq_one_letter_code
_entity_poly.pdbx_strand_id
1 'polypeptide(L)'
;MAADAATGGSGNRLLEAAHRAERREPAAASPGQGKQQDMVMVWPQLVSIEFVAMLVFTIMLLLLGTFVNSPLALLANPDSTPNPSKAPWYFLNLQELLLHMHPTLAGVLVPGGALLLLAAIPYVDNTPMGTGRWFTSTMGREITIFSMIYATVLNIAMILLNEYVGVRRLLQPLPLPSFITVSVIEIVIPVALMYSLSHLLVVWVRRRWPGADTRHCLIALFSGFVATYIVLTMSGTAFRGEGMHLFWPWDVTTHGLH
;
A
#
# COMPACT_ATOMS: atom_id res chain seq x y z
N MET A 1 72.47 -2.15 42.23
CA MET A 1 71.49 -1.67 43.22
C MET A 1 70.75 -0.48 42.60
N ALA A 2 70.17 -0.55 41.41
CA ALA A 2 69.17 -1.48 40.88
C ALA A 2 67.94 -1.60 41.80
N ALA A 3 66.89 -0.90 41.38
CA ALA A 3 65.49 -1.33 41.41
C ALA A 3 64.88 -1.68 42.77
N ASP A 4 64.25 -0.71 43.45
CA ASP A 4 63.07 -1.05 44.28
C ASP A 4 62.09 0.09 44.64
N ALA A 5 62.16 1.27 44.00
CA ALA A 5 61.30 2.41 44.40
C ALA A 5 60.13 2.71 43.43
N ALA A 6 59.96 1.95 42.35
CA ALA A 6 59.00 2.26 41.28
C ALA A 6 57.75 1.35 41.23
N THR A 7 57.68 0.31 42.06
CA THR A 7 56.69 -0.78 41.92
C THR A 7 55.44 -0.63 42.79
N GLY A 8 55.51 0.09 43.92
CA GLY A 8 54.38 0.22 44.87
C GLY A 8 53.23 1.13 44.40
N GLY A 9 53.52 2.21 43.67
CA GLY A 9 52.51 3.17 43.21
C GLY A 9 51.75 2.72 41.95
N SER A 10 52.34 1.82 41.15
CA SER A 10 51.73 1.30 39.93
C SER A 10 50.63 0.28 40.25
N GLY A 11 50.87 -0.60 41.24
CA GLY A 11 49.91 -1.63 41.65
C GLY A 11 48.58 -1.06 42.13
N ASN A 12 48.60 -0.01 42.96
CA ASN A 12 47.36 0.65 43.42
C ASN A 12 46.59 1.33 42.28
N ARG A 13 47.30 1.93 41.31
CA ARG A 13 46.65 2.56 40.14
C ARG A 13 46.03 1.53 39.21
N LEU A 14 46.66 0.35 39.08
CA LEU A 14 46.13 -0.77 38.30
C LEU A 14 44.93 -1.43 39.00
N LEU A 15 44.96 -1.57 40.32
CA LEU A 15 43.82 -2.06 41.10
C LEU A 15 42.67 -1.07 41.10
N GLU A 16 42.94 0.23 41.21
CA GLU A 16 41.92 1.27 41.05
C GLU A 16 41.38 1.31 39.62
N ALA A 17 42.22 1.15 38.60
CA ALA A 17 41.79 1.08 37.20
C ALA A 17 40.98 -0.19 36.92
N ALA A 18 41.35 -1.33 37.50
CA ALA A 18 40.63 -2.59 37.40
C ALA A 18 39.27 -2.49 38.10
N HIS A 19 39.20 -1.95 39.31
CA HIS A 19 37.92 -1.67 39.98
C HIS A 19 37.08 -0.60 39.27
N ARG A 20 37.71 0.35 38.56
CA ARG A 20 36.99 1.33 37.72
C ARG A 20 36.52 0.73 36.41
N ALA A 21 37.21 -0.29 35.89
CA ALA A 21 36.82 -1.07 34.71
C ALA A 21 35.75 -2.12 35.05
N GLU A 22 35.74 -2.65 36.28
CA GLU A 22 34.74 -3.57 36.80
C GLU A 22 33.46 -2.85 37.24
N ARG A 23 33.58 -1.63 37.80
CA ARG A 23 32.43 -0.71 38.06
C ARG A 23 31.90 -0.01 36.81
N ARG A 24 32.69 0.02 35.72
CA ARG A 24 32.12 0.24 34.40
C ARG A 24 31.45 -1.08 34.03
N GLU A 25 30.19 -1.20 34.45
CA GLU A 25 29.23 -2.12 33.87
C GLU A 25 29.53 -2.27 32.37
N PRO A 26 29.46 -3.49 31.80
CA PRO A 26 29.76 -3.72 30.39
C PRO A 26 29.07 -2.64 29.58
N ALA A 27 29.91 -1.82 28.92
CA ALA A 27 29.52 -0.58 28.28
C ALA A 27 28.12 -0.70 27.70
N ALA A 28 27.20 0.05 28.31
CA ALA A 28 25.83 0.31 27.88
C ALA A 28 25.40 -0.51 26.67
N ALA A 29 24.64 -1.56 26.97
CA ALA A 29 23.81 -2.29 26.02
C ALA A 29 23.34 -1.37 24.88
N SER A 30 23.59 -1.82 23.65
CA SER A 30 23.19 -1.15 22.42
C SER A 30 21.77 -0.56 22.57
N PRO A 31 21.55 0.73 22.24
CA PRO A 31 20.27 1.41 22.42
C PRO A 31 19.26 0.85 21.40
N GLY A 32 18.70 -0.31 21.76
CA GLY A 32 17.82 -1.12 20.93
C GLY A 32 17.23 -2.33 21.69
N GLN A 33 17.73 -2.65 22.89
CA GLN A 33 17.16 -3.68 23.77
C GLN A 33 15.90 -3.21 24.53
N GLY A 34 14.98 -2.53 23.85
CA GLY A 34 13.69 -2.18 24.40
C GLY A 34 12.79 -3.41 24.47
N LYS A 35 12.82 -4.13 25.60
CA LYS A 35 12.16 -5.43 25.85
C LYS A 35 12.58 -6.49 24.83
N GLN A 36 13.46 -7.40 25.24
CA GLN A 36 13.50 -8.74 24.65
C GLN A 36 12.06 -9.28 24.80
N GLN A 37 11.27 -9.16 23.74
CA GLN A 37 9.95 -9.76 23.67
C GLN A 37 10.16 -11.24 23.94
N ASP A 38 9.36 -11.80 24.85
CA ASP A 38 9.45 -13.18 25.29
C ASP A 38 9.50 -14.09 24.05
N MET A 39 10.71 -14.52 23.67
CA MET A 39 10.94 -15.23 22.42
C MET A 39 10.52 -16.67 22.65
N VAL A 40 9.41 -17.05 22.02
CA VAL A 40 8.87 -18.41 22.13
C VAL A 40 9.57 -19.30 21.11
N MET A 41 9.77 -20.57 21.46
CA MET A 41 10.38 -21.53 20.53
C MET A 41 9.49 -21.71 19.30
N VAL A 42 10.12 -21.82 18.12
CA VAL A 42 9.41 -22.04 16.85
C VAL A 42 8.64 -23.37 16.89
N TRP A 43 9.30 -24.41 17.37
CA TRP A 43 8.71 -25.71 17.62
C TRP A 43 8.49 -25.92 19.12
N PRO A 44 7.29 -26.34 19.59
CA PRO A 44 6.07 -26.61 18.82
C PRO A 44 5.15 -25.40 18.59
N GLN A 45 5.41 -24.25 19.22
CA GLN A 45 4.40 -23.20 19.40
C GLN A 45 3.97 -22.53 18.08
N LEU A 46 4.92 -22.09 17.24
CA LEU A 46 4.60 -21.45 15.96
C LEU A 46 4.05 -22.48 14.96
N VAL A 47 4.71 -23.63 14.85
CA VAL A 47 4.36 -24.68 13.88
C VAL A 47 2.95 -25.22 14.11
N SER A 48 2.51 -25.36 15.37
CA SER A 48 1.15 -25.82 15.67
C SER A 48 0.09 -24.82 15.22
N ILE A 49 0.33 -23.51 15.40
CA ILE A 49 -0.60 -22.45 14.97
C ILE A 49 -0.66 -22.39 13.45
N GLU A 50 0.48 -22.47 12.77
CA GLU A 50 0.54 -22.48 11.30
C GLU A 50 -0.15 -23.71 10.71
N PHE A 51 0.02 -24.89 11.31
CA PHE A 51 -0.66 -26.11 10.89
C PHE A 51 -2.19 -25.99 11.05
N VAL A 52 -2.67 -25.46 12.17
CA VAL A 52 -4.10 -25.20 12.37
C VAL A 52 -4.62 -24.18 11.35
N ALA A 53 -3.88 -23.10 11.10
CA ALA A 53 -4.26 -22.11 10.08
C ALA A 53 -4.33 -22.76 8.68
N MET A 54 -3.35 -23.57 8.29
CA MET A 54 -3.35 -24.31 7.03
C MET A 54 -4.59 -25.20 6.89
N LEU A 55 -4.94 -25.96 7.93
CA LEU A 55 -6.13 -26.81 7.95
C LEU A 55 -7.40 -25.97 7.79
N VAL A 56 -7.53 -24.88 8.54
CA VAL A 56 -8.68 -23.97 8.45
C VAL A 56 -8.83 -23.38 7.05
N PHE A 57 -7.74 -22.86 6.45
CA PHE A 57 -7.79 -22.32 5.10
C PHE A 57 -8.11 -23.38 4.05
N THR A 58 -7.58 -24.60 4.21
CA THR A 58 -7.84 -25.71 3.27
C THR A 58 -9.30 -26.14 3.34
N ILE A 59 -9.85 -26.34 4.54
CA ILE A 59 -11.26 -26.66 4.73
C ILE A 59 -12.13 -25.52 4.19
N MET A 60 -11.80 -24.26 4.50
CA MET A 60 -12.53 -23.10 3.99
C MET A 60 -12.57 -23.06 2.45
N LEU A 61 -11.45 -23.30 1.78
CA LEU A 61 -11.38 -23.32 0.31
C LEU A 61 -12.14 -24.50 -0.30
N LEU A 62 -12.10 -25.68 0.34
CA LEU A 62 -12.88 -26.85 -0.10
C LEU A 62 -14.39 -26.61 0.06
N LEU A 63 -14.82 -26.02 1.18
CA LEU A 63 -16.22 -25.63 1.39
C LEU A 63 -16.63 -24.56 0.38
N LEU A 64 -15.81 -23.53 0.15
CA LEU A 64 -16.10 -22.50 -0.84
C LEU A 64 -16.26 -23.11 -2.24
N GLY A 65 -15.35 -24.00 -2.66
CA GLY A 65 -15.41 -24.65 -3.98
C GLY A 65 -16.56 -25.65 -4.15
N THR A 66 -17.11 -26.20 -3.06
CA THR A 66 -18.25 -27.13 -3.12
C THR A 66 -19.60 -26.42 -3.06
N PHE A 67 -19.69 -25.28 -2.36
CA PHE A 67 -20.93 -24.52 -2.22
C PHE A 67 -21.08 -23.36 -3.22
N VAL A 68 -19.97 -22.82 -3.74
CA VAL A 68 -19.99 -21.72 -4.71
C VAL A 68 -19.59 -22.25 -6.08
N ASN A 69 -20.60 -22.51 -6.92
CA ASN A 69 -20.37 -22.91 -8.30
C ASN A 69 -19.76 -21.76 -9.10
N SER A 70 -18.70 -22.06 -9.85
CA SER A 70 -18.14 -21.10 -10.81
C SER A 70 -19.10 -20.95 -12.01
N PRO A 71 -19.47 -19.73 -12.42
CA PRO A 71 -20.17 -19.52 -13.68
C PRO A 71 -19.20 -19.83 -14.84
N LEU A 72 -19.44 -20.92 -15.56
CA LEU A 72 -18.65 -21.23 -16.75
C LEU A 72 -19.15 -20.42 -17.94
N ALA A 73 -18.24 -19.72 -18.60
CA ALA A 73 -18.52 -19.07 -19.88
C ALA A 73 -18.53 -20.10 -21.02
N LEU A 74 -19.04 -19.69 -22.19
CA LEU A 74 -18.95 -20.47 -23.41
C LEU A 74 -17.48 -20.70 -23.82
N LEU A 75 -17.26 -21.69 -24.69
CA LEU A 75 -15.96 -21.93 -25.32
C LEU A 75 -15.46 -20.64 -25.98
N ALA A 76 -14.17 -20.37 -25.86
CA ALA A 76 -13.56 -19.15 -26.37
C ALA A 76 -13.77 -19.03 -27.89
N ASN A 77 -14.33 -17.90 -28.32
CA ASN A 77 -14.53 -17.56 -29.73
C ASN A 77 -13.69 -16.32 -30.08
N PRO A 78 -12.68 -16.40 -30.96
CA PRO A 78 -11.91 -15.24 -31.41
C PRO A 78 -12.74 -14.18 -32.12
N ASP A 79 -13.88 -14.56 -32.72
CA ASP A 79 -14.75 -13.67 -33.48
C ASP A 79 -15.79 -12.94 -32.60
N SER A 80 -15.84 -13.25 -31.30
CA SER A 80 -16.81 -12.67 -30.36
C SER A 80 -16.18 -12.34 -29.01
N THR A 81 -16.10 -11.04 -28.71
CA THR A 81 -15.66 -10.56 -27.40
C THR A 81 -16.86 -10.46 -26.45
N PRO A 82 -16.85 -11.15 -25.30
CA PRO A 82 -17.94 -11.03 -24.33
C PRO A 82 -18.05 -9.60 -23.80
N ASN A 83 -19.28 -9.10 -23.68
CA ASN A 83 -19.58 -7.82 -23.06
C ASN A 83 -20.49 -8.06 -21.85
N PRO A 84 -20.10 -7.69 -20.63
CA PRO A 84 -18.84 -7.04 -20.24
C PRO A 84 -17.67 -8.03 -20.10
N SER A 85 -16.50 -7.65 -20.60
CA SER A 85 -15.26 -8.41 -20.38
C SER A 85 -14.60 -7.97 -19.07
N LYS A 86 -15.03 -8.52 -17.94
CA LYS A 86 -14.45 -8.24 -16.61
C LYS A 86 -13.21 -9.10 -16.33
N ALA A 87 -12.17 -8.47 -15.80
CA ALA A 87 -10.97 -9.15 -15.33
C ALA A 87 -11.22 -9.86 -13.98
N PRO A 88 -10.35 -10.79 -13.57
CA PRO A 88 -10.37 -11.33 -12.21
C PRO A 88 -10.29 -10.24 -11.15
N TRP A 89 -10.93 -10.45 -10.00
CA TRP A 89 -11.14 -9.42 -8.96
C TRP A 89 -9.86 -8.70 -8.53
N TYR A 90 -8.73 -9.41 -8.45
CA TYR A 90 -7.44 -8.83 -8.05
C TYR A 90 -6.81 -7.91 -9.11
N PHE A 91 -7.32 -7.92 -10.34
CA PHE A 91 -6.95 -7.01 -11.43
C PHE A 91 -8.05 -5.99 -11.77
N LEU A 92 -9.21 -6.02 -11.10
CA LEU A 92 -10.28 -5.07 -11.39
C LEU A 92 -9.87 -3.62 -11.10
N ASN A 93 -8.97 -3.40 -10.15
CA ASN A 93 -8.41 -2.07 -9.93
C ASN A 93 -7.65 -1.54 -11.16
N LEU A 94 -6.89 -2.40 -11.83
CA LEU A 94 -6.15 -2.05 -13.05
C LEU A 94 -7.10 -1.87 -14.22
N GLN A 95 -8.11 -2.72 -14.33
CA GLN A 95 -9.15 -2.57 -15.35
C GLN A 95 -9.89 -1.24 -15.21
N GLU A 96 -10.21 -0.83 -13.99
CA GLU A 96 -10.86 0.46 -13.75
C GLU A 96 -9.92 1.61 -14.14
N LEU A 97 -8.62 1.54 -13.83
CA LEU A 97 -7.65 2.54 -14.30
C LEU A 97 -7.58 2.61 -15.83
N LEU A 98 -7.65 1.47 -16.53
CA LEU A 98 -7.62 1.40 -18.00
C LEU A 98 -8.77 2.15 -18.68
N LEU A 99 -9.89 2.37 -17.98
CA LEU A 99 -11.01 3.18 -18.52
C LEU A 99 -10.69 4.68 -18.52
N HIS A 100 -9.76 5.12 -17.68
CA HIS A 100 -9.53 6.54 -17.39
C HIS A 100 -8.22 7.09 -17.97
N MET A 101 -7.29 6.22 -18.42
CA MET A 101 -5.97 6.64 -18.91
C MET A 101 -5.40 5.68 -19.95
N HIS A 102 -4.28 6.06 -20.58
CA HIS A 102 -3.64 5.26 -21.63
C HIS A 102 -3.25 3.85 -21.14
N PRO A 103 -3.40 2.78 -21.95
CA PRO A 103 -3.14 1.40 -21.53
C PRO A 103 -1.74 1.14 -20.98
N THR A 104 -0.70 1.69 -21.61
CA THR A 104 0.68 1.57 -21.12
C THR A 104 0.85 2.18 -19.73
N LEU A 105 0.11 3.24 -19.42
CA LEU A 105 0.21 3.93 -18.16
C LEU A 105 -0.46 3.15 -17.03
N ALA A 106 -1.72 2.75 -17.22
CA ALA A 106 -2.46 1.97 -16.24
C ALA A 106 -1.90 0.55 -16.03
N GLY A 107 -1.46 -0.11 -17.12
CA GLY A 107 -1.04 -1.51 -17.07
C GLY A 107 0.42 -1.73 -16.66
N VAL A 108 1.33 -0.81 -17.01
CA VAL A 108 2.79 -1.01 -16.83
C VAL A 108 3.39 0.04 -15.92
N LEU A 109 3.23 1.33 -16.25
CA LEU A 109 3.93 2.40 -15.53
C LEU A 109 3.44 2.59 -14.10
N VAL A 110 2.12 2.59 -13.88
CA VAL A 110 1.55 2.78 -12.54
C VAL A 110 1.85 1.59 -11.62
N PRO A 111 1.61 0.33 -12.00
CA PRO A 111 1.96 -0.83 -11.18
C PRO A 111 3.47 -0.94 -10.97
N GLY A 112 4.27 -0.71 -12.01
CA GLY A 112 5.73 -0.70 -11.92
C GLY A 112 6.24 0.38 -10.95
N GLY A 113 5.68 1.59 -11.04
CA GLY A 113 5.96 2.68 -10.11
C GLY A 113 5.57 2.36 -8.67
N ALA A 114 4.41 1.75 -8.45
CA ALA A 114 3.96 1.33 -7.12
C ALA A 114 4.91 0.28 -6.50
N LEU A 115 5.37 -0.69 -7.29
CA LEU A 115 6.35 -1.68 -6.84
C LEU A 115 7.71 -1.05 -6.53
N LEU A 116 8.18 -0.13 -7.37
CA LEU A 116 9.42 0.62 -7.12
C LEU A 116 9.31 1.47 -5.85
N LEU A 117 8.18 2.13 -5.61
CA LEU A 117 7.92 2.89 -4.38
C LEU A 117 7.91 1.99 -3.15
N LEU A 118 7.29 0.81 -3.25
CA LEU A 118 7.28 -0.19 -2.17
C LEU A 118 8.69 -0.71 -1.88
N ALA A 119 9.48 -0.99 -2.91
CA ALA A 119 10.89 -1.37 -2.79
C ALA A 119 11.77 -0.23 -2.26
N ALA A 120 11.38 1.03 -2.49
CA ALA A 120 12.09 2.21 -2.00
C ALA A 120 11.84 2.50 -0.50
N ILE A 121 10.76 1.98 0.12
CA ILE A 121 10.43 2.21 1.54
C ILE A 121 11.62 2.02 2.49
N PRO A 122 12.37 0.89 2.48
CA PRO A 122 13.47 0.69 3.41
C PRO A 122 14.64 1.67 3.22
N TYR A 123 14.76 2.29 2.05
CA TYR A 123 15.80 3.28 1.77
C TYR A 123 15.37 4.70 2.18
N VAL A 124 14.06 4.97 2.25
CA VAL A 124 13.50 6.27 2.63
C VAL A 124 13.27 6.37 4.15
N ASP A 125 12.77 5.29 4.78
CA ASP A 125 12.62 5.19 6.24
C ASP A 125 13.44 4.01 6.76
N ASN A 126 14.64 4.33 7.25
CA ASN A 126 15.59 3.39 7.84
C ASN A 126 15.59 3.46 9.39
N THR A 127 14.59 4.10 10.01
CA THR A 127 14.57 4.33 11.45
C THR A 127 14.08 3.07 12.19
N PRO A 128 14.84 2.52 13.16
CA PRO A 128 14.46 1.30 13.87
C PRO A 128 13.37 1.50 14.95
N MET A 129 13.01 2.74 15.28
CA MET A 129 11.95 3.02 16.26
C MET A 129 10.62 2.45 15.76
N GLY A 130 9.81 1.84 16.64
CA GLY A 130 8.45 1.41 16.30
C GLY A 130 8.32 0.20 15.37
N THR A 131 9.41 -0.49 15.05
CA THR A 131 9.38 -1.74 14.28
C THR A 131 8.54 -2.79 14.99
N GLY A 132 7.65 -3.47 14.26
CA GLY A 132 6.75 -4.49 14.81
C GLY A 132 5.51 -3.95 15.52
N ARG A 133 5.32 -2.62 15.59
CA ARG A 133 4.06 -2.00 16.07
C ARG A 133 3.24 -1.52 14.87
N TRP A 134 2.07 -2.12 14.66
CA TRP A 134 1.12 -1.66 13.64
C TRP A 134 0.87 -0.15 13.75
N PHE A 135 1.05 0.54 12.63
CA PHE A 135 0.91 2.00 12.49
C PHE A 135 1.84 2.85 13.39
N THR A 136 2.87 2.26 14.00
CA THR A 136 3.88 2.88 14.89
C THR A 136 3.34 3.55 16.16
N SER A 137 2.35 4.43 16.06
CA SER A 137 1.82 5.28 17.12
C SER A 137 0.31 5.52 16.97
N THR A 138 -0.33 6.12 17.97
CA THR A 138 -1.74 6.56 17.89
C THR A 138 -1.97 7.56 16.77
N MET A 139 -1.00 8.47 16.58
CA MET A 139 -1.00 9.44 15.48
C MET A 139 -0.93 8.76 14.11
N GLY A 140 -0.09 7.73 13.95
CA GLY A 140 -0.04 6.96 12.69
C GLY A 140 -1.37 6.27 12.38
N ARG A 141 -2.10 5.78 13.39
CA ARG A 141 -3.44 5.21 13.21
C ARG A 141 -4.46 6.25 12.76
N GLU A 142 -4.44 7.45 13.35
CA GLU A 142 -5.32 8.56 12.92
C GLU A 142 -5.05 8.96 11.47
N ILE A 143 -3.77 9.08 11.09
CA ILE A 143 -3.35 9.41 9.72
C ILE A 143 -3.77 8.32 8.74
N THR A 144 -3.70 7.05 9.14
CA THR A 144 -4.15 5.91 8.32
C THR A 144 -5.65 6.03 8.04
N ILE A 145 -6.48 6.23 9.06
CA ILE A 145 -7.94 6.37 8.89
C ILE A 145 -8.25 7.59 8.02
N PHE A 146 -7.58 8.72 8.29
CA PHE A 146 -7.77 9.95 7.53
C PHE A 146 -7.43 9.80 6.04
N SER A 147 -6.28 9.19 5.72
CA SER A 147 -5.86 8.95 4.33
C SER A 147 -6.75 7.93 3.63
N MET A 148 -7.25 6.91 4.33
CA MET A 148 -8.22 5.96 3.77
C MET A 148 -9.52 6.68 3.39
N ILE A 149 -10.04 7.53 4.27
CA ILE A 149 -11.25 8.32 4.01
C ILE A 149 -11.01 9.31 2.86
N TYR A 150 -9.91 10.05 2.90
CA TYR A 150 -9.52 10.99 1.84
C TYR A 150 -9.47 10.30 0.47
N ALA A 151 -8.72 9.20 0.37
CA ALA A 151 -8.60 8.46 -0.89
C ALA A 151 -9.94 7.89 -1.34
N THR A 152 -10.77 7.41 -0.41
CA THR A 152 -12.09 6.86 -0.75
C THR A 152 -13.01 7.91 -1.35
N VAL A 153 -13.18 9.03 -0.64
CA VAL A 153 -14.03 10.15 -1.09
C VAL A 153 -13.54 10.69 -2.43
N LEU A 154 -12.22 10.85 -2.57
CA LEU A 154 -11.60 11.40 -3.76
C LEU A 154 -11.74 10.47 -4.98
N ASN A 155 -11.54 9.16 -4.81
CA ASN A 155 -11.73 8.20 -5.90
C ASN A 155 -13.19 8.15 -6.35
N ILE A 156 -14.14 8.14 -5.42
CA ILE A 156 -15.57 8.20 -5.76
C ILE A 156 -15.87 9.49 -6.53
N ALA A 157 -15.41 10.64 -6.03
CA ALA A 157 -15.60 11.93 -6.70
C ALA A 157 -14.99 11.94 -8.11
N MET A 158 -13.80 11.36 -8.28
CA MET A 158 -13.12 11.27 -9.58
C MET A 158 -13.85 10.37 -10.58
N ILE A 159 -14.36 9.21 -10.12
CA ILE A 159 -15.13 8.29 -10.96
C ILE A 159 -16.41 9.00 -11.45
N LEU A 160 -17.14 9.65 -10.54
CA LEU A 160 -18.37 10.36 -10.90
C LEU A 160 -18.07 11.58 -11.80
N LEU A 161 -17.02 12.35 -11.52
CA LEU A 161 -16.59 13.47 -12.35
C LEU A 161 -16.30 13.02 -13.78
N ASN A 162 -15.59 11.90 -13.94
CA ASN A 162 -15.28 11.37 -15.26
C ASN A 162 -16.53 10.89 -16.01
N GLU A 163 -17.48 10.24 -15.33
CA GLU A 163 -18.71 9.73 -15.95
C GLU A 163 -19.65 10.87 -16.41
N TYR A 164 -19.90 11.84 -15.52
CA TYR A 164 -20.88 12.90 -15.79
C TYR A 164 -20.29 14.07 -16.60
N VAL A 165 -19.11 14.57 -16.23
CA VAL A 165 -18.50 15.73 -16.90
C VAL A 165 -17.58 15.26 -18.02
N GLY A 166 -16.68 14.33 -17.72
CA GLY A 166 -15.72 13.76 -18.66
C GLY A 166 -14.67 14.78 -19.12
N VAL A 167 -13.43 14.61 -18.65
CA VAL A 167 -12.29 15.45 -19.07
C VAL A 167 -12.14 15.48 -20.59
N ARG A 168 -12.38 14.33 -21.25
CA ARG A 168 -12.40 14.21 -22.72
C ARG A 168 -13.40 15.19 -23.37
N ARG A 169 -14.63 15.26 -22.85
CA ARG A 169 -15.71 16.11 -23.40
C ARG A 169 -15.39 17.60 -23.24
N LEU A 170 -14.71 17.97 -22.16
CA LEU A 170 -14.36 19.35 -21.86
C LEU A 170 -13.21 19.87 -22.73
N LEU A 171 -12.23 19.01 -23.07
CA LEU A 171 -11.04 19.40 -23.85
C LEU A 171 -11.18 19.16 -25.36
N GLN A 172 -12.16 18.36 -25.82
CA GLN A 172 -12.43 18.13 -27.25
C GLN A 172 -12.72 19.39 -28.10
N PRO A 173 -13.38 20.44 -27.60
CA PRO A 173 -13.65 21.65 -28.38
C PRO A 173 -12.41 22.48 -28.72
N LEU A 174 -11.25 22.18 -28.11
CA LEU A 174 -10.02 22.94 -28.34
C LEU A 174 -9.42 22.57 -29.71
N PRO A 175 -9.05 23.55 -30.55
CA PRO A 175 -8.47 23.32 -31.88
C PRO A 175 -6.99 22.94 -31.79
N LEU A 176 -6.70 21.82 -31.13
CA LEU A 176 -5.35 21.28 -30.97
C LEU A 176 -5.13 20.11 -31.96
N PRO A 177 -3.89 19.91 -32.45
CA PRO A 177 -3.54 18.69 -33.18
C PRO A 177 -3.89 17.42 -32.40
N SER A 178 -4.39 16.40 -33.10
CA SER A 178 -4.92 15.16 -32.50
C SER A 178 -3.94 14.46 -31.56
N PHE A 179 -2.65 14.41 -31.92
CA PHE A 179 -1.61 13.79 -31.10
C PHE A 179 -1.41 14.49 -29.75
N ILE A 180 -1.58 15.82 -29.70
CA ILE A 180 -1.47 16.61 -28.46
C ILE A 180 -2.67 16.32 -27.57
N THR A 181 -3.88 16.35 -28.14
CA THR A 181 -5.12 16.10 -27.40
C THR A 181 -5.13 14.72 -26.75
N VAL A 182 -4.73 13.67 -27.49
CA VAL A 182 -4.64 12.29 -26.94
C VAL A 182 -3.59 12.21 -25.84
N SER A 183 -2.39 12.71 -26.08
CA SER A 183 -1.31 12.64 -25.09
C SER A 183 -1.63 13.41 -23.81
N VAL A 184 -2.22 14.60 -23.95
CA VAL A 184 -2.59 15.43 -22.79
C VAL A 184 -3.70 14.77 -21.98
N ILE A 185 -4.76 14.30 -22.64
CA ILE A 185 -5.93 13.76 -21.95
C ILE A 185 -5.66 12.39 -21.33
N GLU A 186 -4.90 11.53 -22.01
CA GLU A 186 -4.74 10.13 -21.59
C GLU A 186 -3.47 9.89 -20.76
N ILE A 187 -2.49 10.80 -20.81
CA ILE A 187 -1.21 10.64 -20.11
C ILE A 187 -0.98 11.81 -19.16
N VAL A 188 -0.88 13.03 -19.68
CA VAL A 188 -0.42 14.19 -18.88
C VAL A 188 -1.39 14.50 -17.74
N ILE A 189 -2.69 14.60 -18.03
CA ILE A 189 -3.70 14.93 -17.02
C ILE A 189 -3.80 13.83 -15.95
N PRO A 190 -3.94 12.54 -16.28
CA PRO A 190 -3.93 11.47 -15.27
C PRO A 190 -2.67 11.47 -14.40
N VAL A 191 -1.47 11.60 -14.97
CA VAL A 191 -0.22 11.65 -14.20
C VAL A 191 -0.18 12.85 -13.27
N ALA A 192 -0.50 14.04 -13.80
CA ALA A 192 -0.50 15.27 -13.02
C ALA A 192 -1.51 15.17 -11.87
N LEU A 193 -2.68 14.58 -12.12
CA LEU A 193 -3.71 14.35 -11.11
C LEU A 193 -3.22 13.35 -10.05
N MET A 194 -2.67 12.20 -10.44
CA MET A 194 -2.15 11.21 -9.49
C MET A 194 -1.06 11.79 -8.58
N TYR A 195 -0.10 12.52 -9.16
CA TYR A 195 0.96 13.15 -8.40
C TYR A 195 0.43 14.27 -7.49
N SER A 196 -0.43 15.15 -8.01
CA SER A 196 -0.97 16.29 -7.26
C SER A 196 -1.88 15.86 -6.12
N LEU A 197 -2.76 14.88 -6.31
CA LEU A 197 -3.65 14.37 -5.26
C LEU A 197 -2.88 13.64 -4.16
N SER A 198 -1.83 12.90 -4.52
CA SER A 198 -0.94 12.25 -3.56
C SER A 198 -0.08 13.27 -2.80
N HIS A 199 0.42 14.29 -3.49
CA HIS A 199 1.16 15.39 -2.88
C HIS A 199 0.27 16.21 -1.94
N LEU A 200 -0.97 16.50 -2.34
CA LEU A 200 -1.96 17.19 -1.53
C LEU A 200 -2.23 16.43 -0.23
N LEU A 201 -2.39 15.10 -0.28
CA LEU A 201 -2.53 14.29 0.93
C LEU A 201 -1.36 14.49 1.88
N VAL A 202 -0.12 14.41 1.38
CA VAL A 202 1.09 14.59 2.21
C VAL A 202 1.15 16.00 2.80
N VAL A 203 0.88 17.04 2.01
CA VAL A 203 0.84 18.43 2.48
C VAL A 203 -0.25 18.59 3.55
N TRP A 204 -1.41 17.99 3.34
CA TRP A 204 -2.54 18.11 4.27
C TRP A 204 -2.28 17.38 5.59
N VAL A 205 -1.67 16.19 5.53
CA VAL A 205 -1.20 15.47 6.72
C VAL A 205 -0.14 16.28 7.47
N ARG A 206 0.86 16.84 6.79
CA ARG A 206 1.90 17.68 7.44
C ARG A 206 1.32 18.95 8.05
N ARG A 207 0.29 19.54 7.42
CA ARG A 207 -0.38 20.73 7.94
C ARG A 207 -1.25 20.41 9.15
N ARG A 208 -1.93 19.26 9.15
CA ARG A 208 -2.85 18.85 10.22
C ARG A 208 -2.14 18.25 11.44
N TRP A 209 -0.98 17.64 11.24
CA TRP A 209 -0.11 17.11 12.29
C TRP A 209 1.34 17.60 12.11
N PRO A 210 1.73 18.70 12.77
CA PRO A 210 3.06 19.29 12.63
C PRO A 210 4.24 18.41 13.06
N GLY A 211 4.00 17.34 13.82
CA GLY A 211 5.00 16.34 14.23
C GLY A 211 5.12 15.13 13.30
N ALA A 212 4.59 15.21 12.08
CA ALA A 212 4.56 14.07 11.15
C ALA A 212 5.92 13.85 10.46
N ASP A 213 6.66 12.85 10.93
CA ASP A 213 7.89 12.37 10.26
C ASP A 213 7.64 11.76 8.87
N THR A 214 8.73 11.47 8.15
CA THR A 214 8.72 10.78 6.85
C THR A 214 7.92 9.48 6.90
N ARG A 215 8.01 8.70 7.99
CA ARG A 215 7.21 7.50 8.19
C ARG A 215 5.71 7.76 8.13
N HIS A 216 5.23 8.79 8.81
CA HIS A 216 3.80 9.10 8.86
C HIS A 216 3.29 9.50 7.46
N CYS A 217 4.13 10.15 6.66
CA CYS A 217 3.84 10.44 5.26
C CYS A 217 3.78 9.16 4.41
N LEU A 218 4.72 8.23 4.60
CA LEU A 218 4.72 6.94 3.91
C LEU A 218 3.50 6.09 4.30
N ILE A 219 3.13 6.05 5.58
CA ILE A 219 1.91 5.40 6.05
C ILE A 219 0.71 6.00 5.31
N ALA A 220 0.57 7.34 5.29
CA ALA A 220 -0.53 8.01 4.61
C ALA A 220 -0.62 7.66 3.11
N LEU A 221 0.52 7.67 2.41
CA LEU A 221 0.58 7.31 0.99
C LEU A 221 0.20 5.85 0.76
N PHE A 222 0.72 4.95 1.59
CA PHE A 222 0.44 3.52 1.48
C PHE A 222 -1.03 3.20 1.78
N SER A 223 -1.60 3.74 2.86
CA SER A 223 -3.03 3.55 3.16
C SER A 223 -3.92 4.22 2.13
N GLY A 224 -3.56 5.39 1.61
CA GLY A 224 -4.26 6.01 0.48
C GLY A 224 -4.24 5.14 -0.78
N PHE A 225 -3.11 4.50 -1.08
CA PHE A 225 -2.98 3.53 -2.17
C PHE A 225 -3.86 2.29 -1.94
N VAL A 226 -3.86 1.72 -0.74
CA VAL A 226 -4.73 0.56 -0.39
C VAL A 226 -6.21 0.93 -0.50
N ALA A 227 -6.62 2.10 0.00
CA ALA A 227 -7.99 2.58 -0.16
C ALA A 227 -8.37 2.75 -1.64
N THR A 228 -7.47 3.31 -2.45
CA THR A 228 -7.66 3.44 -3.90
C THR A 228 -7.85 2.07 -4.54
N TYR A 229 -6.99 1.10 -4.21
CA TYR A 229 -7.10 -0.28 -4.69
C TYR A 229 -8.48 -0.89 -4.37
N ILE A 230 -8.94 -0.74 -3.13
CA ILE A 230 -10.24 -1.25 -2.68
C ILE A 230 -11.39 -0.59 -3.44
N VAL A 231 -11.40 0.74 -3.53
CA VAL A 231 -12.50 1.48 -4.17
C VAL A 231 -12.58 1.17 -5.66
N LEU A 232 -11.46 1.11 -6.37
CA LEU A 232 -11.45 0.75 -7.79
C LEU A 232 -11.90 -0.70 -8.01
N THR A 233 -11.49 -1.62 -7.13
CA THR A 233 -11.95 -3.02 -7.18
C THR A 233 -13.45 -3.12 -6.92
N MET A 234 -13.98 -2.40 -5.93
CA MET A 234 -15.41 -2.34 -5.64
C MET A 234 -16.21 -1.72 -6.79
N SER A 235 -15.69 -0.64 -7.39
CA SER A 235 -16.28 0.00 -8.58
C SER A 235 -16.40 -0.99 -9.74
N GLY A 236 -15.31 -1.67 -10.10
CA GLY A 236 -15.28 -2.66 -11.17
C GLY A 236 -16.18 -3.87 -10.91
N THR A 237 -16.28 -4.30 -9.65
CA THR A 237 -17.10 -5.46 -9.26
C THR A 237 -18.59 -5.13 -9.32
N ALA A 238 -19.00 -4.07 -8.62
CA ALA A 238 -20.40 -3.82 -8.29
C ALA A 238 -21.11 -2.79 -9.18
N PHE A 239 -20.38 -1.85 -9.81
CA PHE A 239 -20.99 -0.71 -10.51
C PHE A 239 -20.76 -0.73 -12.03
N ARG A 240 -19.79 -1.51 -12.53
CA ARG A 240 -19.53 -1.61 -13.97
C ARG A 240 -20.46 -2.63 -14.64
N GLY A 241 -21.29 -2.17 -15.57
CA GLY A 241 -22.22 -2.98 -16.37
C GLY A 241 -21.78 -3.11 -17.84
N GLU A 242 -22.75 -3.19 -18.76
CA GLU A 242 -22.48 -3.28 -20.20
C GLU A 242 -21.62 -2.12 -20.71
N GLY A 243 -20.68 -2.42 -21.60
CA GLY A 243 -19.77 -1.41 -22.15
C GLY A 243 -18.84 -0.79 -21.10
N MET A 244 -18.76 -1.36 -19.89
CA MET A 244 -18.09 -0.79 -18.73
C MET A 244 -18.68 0.58 -18.31
N HIS A 245 -19.95 0.85 -18.61
CA HIS A 245 -20.64 2.03 -18.08
C HIS A 245 -20.98 1.87 -16.59
N LEU A 246 -21.16 3.01 -15.90
CA LEU A 246 -21.51 3.04 -14.49
C LEU A 246 -23.02 2.85 -14.31
N PHE A 247 -23.42 1.81 -13.60
CA PHE A 247 -24.79 1.51 -13.21
C PHE A 247 -24.88 1.40 -11.68
N TRP A 248 -26.08 1.57 -11.15
CA TRP A 248 -26.33 1.19 -9.76
C TRP A 248 -26.28 -0.33 -9.62
N PRO A 249 -25.84 -0.90 -8.47
CA PRO A 249 -25.63 -2.33 -8.31
C PRO A 249 -26.86 -3.20 -8.61
N TRP A 250 -28.06 -2.65 -8.43
CA TRP A 250 -29.33 -3.33 -8.71
C TRP A 250 -29.79 -3.20 -10.17
N ASP A 251 -29.18 -2.31 -10.97
CA ASP A 251 -29.50 -2.09 -12.39
C ASP A 251 -28.50 -2.81 -13.33
N VAL A 252 -27.43 -3.42 -12.81
CA VAL A 252 -26.39 -4.09 -13.61
C VAL A 252 -26.91 -5.33 -14.34
N THR A 253 -27.95 -5.99 -13.82
CA THR A 253 -28.42 -7.30 -14.32
C THR A 253 -29.55 -7.24 -15.34
N THR A 254 -30.17 -6.08 -15.57
CA THR A 254 -31.40 -5.97 -16.38
C THR A 254 -31.15 -5.80 -17.88
N HIS A 255 -29.91 -5.51 -18.30
CA HIS A 255 -29.62 -5.15 -19.70
C HIS A 255 -28.85 -6.19 -20.53
N GLY A 256 -28.28 -7.24 -19.92
CA GLY A 256 -27.40 -8.22 -20.59
C GLY A 256 -27.94 -9.65 -20.72
N LEU A 257 -29.27 -9.84 -20.68
CA LEU A 257 -29.94 -11.15 -20.88
C LEU A 257 -30.92 -11.12 -22.07
N HIS A 258 -30.53 -10.50 -23.17
CA HIS A 258 -31.25 -10.60 -24.45
C HIS A 258 -30.29 -10.92 -25.60
#